data_AF-A0A2V2ZQR2-F1
#
_entry.id   AF-A0A2V2ZQR2-F1
#
_cell.length_a   1.000
_cell.length_b   1.000
_cell.length_c   1.000
_cell.angle_alpha   90.00
_cell.angle_beta   90.00
_cell.angle_gamma   90.00
#
_symmetry.space_group_name_H-M   'P 1'
#
loop_
_entity.id
_entity.type
_entity.pdbx_description
1 polymer ?
#
loop_
_entity_poly.entity_id
_entity_poly.type
_entity_poly.pdbx_seq_one_letter_code
_entity_poly.pdbx_strand_id
1 'polypeptide(L)'
;MQNDIYMKEQNKKELLAQFYADLANGYAHKYGMDEFVGKTLDKALEYSPKNIYANLLKSTFQQAKLEYVAGQLGIKNLENPEELQNIRFYPRALALLQETKAQFSNIDNLGYVPMPEGAYEEWLGNMKGEANRQKSEALAERMKQINAENQKQKQQEALRKAQEQKKKESQQSNEKAQYFPIDPKHL
;
A
#
# COMPACT_ATOMS: atom_id res chain seq x y z
N MET A 1 1.55 7.98 -3.97
CA MET A 1 2.37 7.01 -4.73
C MET A 1 1.73 6.86 -6.10
N GLN A 2 2.34 7.41 -7.16
CA GLN A 2 1.62 7.72 -8.41
C GLN A 2 1.79 6.71 -9.55
N ASN A 3 2.75 5.77 -9.48
CA ASN A 3 3.07 4.86 -10.60
C ASN A 3 3.06 3.36 -10.27
N ASP A 4 2.46 2.95 -9.17
CA ASP A 4 2.33 1.53 -8.78
C ASP A 4 3.66 0.75 -8.67
N ILE A 5 4.78 1.44 -8.45
CA ILE A 5 6.12 0.81 -8.35
C ILE A 5 6.45 0.25 -6.96
N TYR A 6 5.57 0.43 -5.97
CA TYR A 6 5.73 -0.06 -4.59
C TYR A 6 4.53 -0.90 -4.16
N MET A 7 4.79 -1.98 -3.42
CA MET A 7 3.79 -2.79 -2.70
C MET A 7 2.60 -3.30 -3.54
N LYS A 8 2.86 -3.67 -4.79
CA LYS A 8 1.86 -4.25 -5.70
C LYS A 8 2.22 -5.68 -6.05
N GLU A 9 1.21 -6.54 -6.12
CA GLU A 9 1.36 -7.90 -6.63
C GLU A 9 1.76 -7.87 -8.11
N GLN A 10 2.77 -8.67 -8.46
CA GLN A 10 3.26 -8.77 -9.83
C GLN A 10 2.46 -9.81 -10.62
N ASN A 11 2.05 -9.47 -11.84
CA ASN A 11 1.54 -10.45 -12.78
C ASN A 11 2.69 -11.28 -13.39
N LYS A 12 2.37 -12.34 -14.14
CA LYS A 12 3.38 -13.26 -14.71
C LYS A 12 4.43 -12.55 -15.58
N LYS A 13 4.05 -11.53 -16.36
CA LYS A 13 5.01 -10.77 -17.19
C LYS A 13 5.92 -9.90 -16.32
N GLU A 14 5.36 -9.26 -15.30
CA GLU A 14 6.13 -8.46 -14.35
C GLU A 14 7.12 -9.30 -13.53
N LEU A 15 6.72 -10.52 -13.14
CA LEU A 15 7.61 -11.46 -12.48
C LEU A 15 8.73 -11.94 -13.42
N LEU A 16 8.41 -12.20 -14.70
CA LEU A 16 9.43 -12.53 -15.69
C LEU A 16 10.41 -11.37 -15.91
N ALA A 17 9.92 -10.12 -15.94
CA ALA A 17 10.77 -8.93 -15.98
C ALA A 17 11.74 -8.88 -14.79
N GLN A 18 11.26 -9.21 -13.60
CA GLN A 18 12.10 -9.28 -12.40
C GLN A 18 13.21 -10.33 -12.56
N PHE A 19 12.89 -11.53 -13.05
CA PHE A 19 13.89 -12.57 -13.27
C PHE A 19 14.96 -12.18 -14.30
N TYR A 20 14.60 -11.45 -15.36
CA TYR A 20 15.59 -10.89 -16.27
C TYR A 20 16.49 -9.87 -15.59
N ALA A 21 15.95 -8.99 -14.75
CA ALA A 21 16.74 -8.03 -13.99
C ALA A 21 17.70 -8.73 -12.99
N ASP A 22 17.21 -9.75 -12.28
CA ASP A 22 18.02 -10.56 -11.36
C ASP A 22 19.13 -11.30 -12.09
N LEU A 23 18.83 -11.87 -13.27
CA LEU A 23 19.83 -12.51 -14.13
C LEU A 23 20.90 -11.53 -14.59
N ALA A 24 20.50 -10.33 -15.02
CA ALA A 24 21.43 -9.28 -15.43
C ALA A 24 22.35 -8.87 -14.28
N ASN A 25 21.80 -8.68 -13.07
CA ASN A 25 22.59 -8.32 -11.90
C ASN A 25 23.53 -9.46 -11.46
N GLY A 26 23.03 -10.70 -11.43
CA GLY A 26 23.84 -11.87 -11.08
C GLY A 26 25.00 -12.08 -12.07
N TYR A 27 24.74 -11.88 -13.37
CA TYR A 27 25.78 -11.88 -14.39
C TYR A 27 26.79 -10.75 -14.17
N ALA A 28 26.31 -9.52 -13.95
CA ALA A 28 27.15 -8.35 -13.74
C ALA A 28 28.13 -8.53 -12.58
N HIS A 29 27.65 -9.11 -11.47
CA HIS A 29 28.51 -9.41 -10.31
C HIS A 29 29.58 -10.47 -10.61
N LYS A 30 29.31 -11.42 -11.49
CA LYS A 30 30.23 -12.54 -11.78
C LYS A 30 31.20 -12.26 -12.93
N TYR A 31 30.75 -11.51 -13.94
CA TYR A 31 31.45 -11.35 -15.21
C TYR A 31 31.67 -9.90 -15.61
N GLY A 32 31.07 -8.94 -14.91
CA GLY A 32 31.13 -7.51 -15.22
C GLY A 32 29.97 -7.01 -16.07
N MET A 33 29.94 -5.69 -16.29
CA MET A 33 28.87 -5.01 -17.03
C MET A 33 29.20 -4.88 -18.52
N ASP A 34 28.80 -5.88 -19.30
CA ASP A 34 28.94 -5.88 -20.75
C ASP A 34 27.57 -5.80 -21.47
N GLU A 35 27.59 -5.97 -22.80
CA GLU A 35 26.39 -5.90 -23.63
C GLU A 35 25.33 -6.97 -23.29
N PHE A 36 25.71 -8.08 -22.64
CA PHE A 36 24.74 -9.07 -22.17
C PHE A 36 23.83 -8.47 -21.09
N VAL A 37 24.41 -7.72 -20.14
CA VAL A 37 23.66 -7.01 -19.10
C VAL A 37 22.68 -6.02 -19.74
N GLY A 38 23.17 -5.21 -20.68
CA GLY A 38 22.35 -4.23 -21.39
C GLY A 38 21.13 -4.83 -22.09
N LYS A 39 21.33 -5.91 -22.87
CA LYS A 39 20.26 -6.59 -23.61
C LYS A 39 19.28 -7.32 -22.70
N THR A 40 19.76 -7.89 -21.60
CA THR A 40 18.92 -8.59 -20.63
C THR A 40 17.99 -7.60 -19.93
N LEU A 41 18.50 -6.41 -19.58
CA LEU A 41 17.71 -5.32 -19.00
C LEU A 41 16.70 -4.74 -20.01
N ASP A 42 17.06 -4.62 -21.29
CA ASP A 42 16.09 -4.23 -22.33
C ASP A 42 14.94 -5.22 -22.40
N LYS A 43 15.23 -6.53 -22.30
CA LYS A 43 14.19 -7.55 -22.28
C LYS A 43 13.30 -7.47 -21.03
N ALA A 44 13.88 -7.17 -19.87
CA ALA A 44 13.11 -6.92 -18.65
C ALA A 44 12.12 -5.76 -18.83
N LEU A 45 12.60 -4.65 -19.39
CA LEU A 45 11.79 -3.44 -19.59
C LEU A 45 10.75 -3.57 -20.71
N GLU A 46 10.96 -4.47 -21.68
CA GLU A 46 9.91 -4.85 -22.65
C GLU A 46 8.71 -5.51 -21.95
N TYR A 47 8.96 -6.37 -20.95
CA TYR A 47 7.90 -7.06 -20.21
C TYR A 47 7.25 -6.18 -19.14
N SER A 48 8.03 -5.32 -18.48
CA SER A 48 7.54 -4.36 -17.49
C SER A 48 8.34 -3.07 -17.54
N PRO A 49 7.87 -2.06 -18.31
CA PRO A 49 8.54 -0.77 -18.44
C PRO A 49 8.71 -0.02 -17.11
N LYS A 50 7.84 -0.31 -16.15
CA LYS A 50 7.81 0.29 -14.81
C LYS A 50 8.60 -0.50 -13.78
N ASN A 51 9.26 -1.61 -14.14
CA ASN A 51 10.09 -2.35 -13.20
C ASN A 51 11.24 -1.46 -12.72
N ILE A 52 11.15 -0.98 -11.48
CA ILE A 52 12.08 0.02 -10.97
C ILE A 52 13.49 -0.55 -10.79
N TYR A 53 13.59 -1.83 -10.42
CA TYR A 53 14.88 -2.49 -10.26
C TYR A 53 15.63 -2.61 -11.60
N ALA A 54 14.94 -3.02 -12.66
CA ALA A 54 15.50 -3.05 -14.01
C ALA A 54 15.91 -1.65 -14.49
N ASN A 55 15.09 -0.63 -14.23
CA ASN A 55 15.40 0.75 -14.60
C ASN A 55 16.66 1.28 -13.90
N LEU A 56 16.83 1.00 -12.60
CA LEU A 56 18.01 1.39 -11.82
C LEU A 56 19.28 0.66 -12.27
N LEU A 57 19.19 -0.64 -12.55
CA LEU A 57 20.32 -1.38 -13.11
C LEU A 57 20.70 -0.87 -14.50
N LYS A 58 19.71 -0.52 -15.32
CA LYS A 58 19.94 0.03 -16.66
C LYS A 58 20.62 1.40 -16.61
N SER A 59 20.22 2.28 -15.69
CA SER A 59 20.91 3.57 -15.50
C SER A 59 22.38 3.37 -15.09
N THR A 60 22.66 2.43 -14.18
CA THR A 60 24.03 2.10 -13.77
C THR A 60 24.87 1.56 -14.95
N PHE A 61 24.30 0.66 -15.75
CA PHE A 61 24.93 0.16 -16.97
C PHE A 61 25.22 1.28 -17.98
N GLN A 62 24.23 2.13 -18.26
CA GLN A 62 24.37 3.23 -19.22
C GLN A 62 25.37 4.30 -18.74
N GLN A 63 25.39 4.58 -17.44
CA GLN A 63 26.36 5.48 -16.84
C GLN A 63 27.78 4.94 -16.98
N ALA A 64 28.02 3.67 -16.62
CA ALA A 64 29.35 3.05 -16.78
C ALA A 64 29.81 3.04 -18.24
N LYS A 65 28.88 2.76 -19.18
CA LYS A 65 29.17 2.81 -20.62
C LYS A 65 29.51 4.23 -21.08
N LEU A 66 28.77 5.24 -20.61
CA LEU A 66 29.02 6.64 -20.92
C LEU A 66 30.38 7.11 -20.39
N GLU A 67 30.70 6.78 -19.14
CA GLU A 67 31.99 7.09 -18.51
C GLU A 67 33.16 6.46 -19.29
N TYR A 68 33.02 5.19 -19.66
CA TYR A 68 34.03 4.50 -20.47
C TYR A 68 34.26 5.22 -21.80
N VAL A 69 33.18 5.49 -22.56
CA VAL A 69 33.26 6.17 -23.87
C VAL A 69 33.80 7.59 -23.73
N ALA A 70 33.31 8.36 -22.75
CA ALA A 70 33.79 9.72 -22.49
C ALA A 70 35.29 9.74 -22.17
N GLY A 71 35.78 8.79 -21.38
CA GLY A 71 37.19 8.61 -21.09
C GLY A 71 38.03 8.33 -22.34
N GLN A 72 37.54 7.51 -23.28
CA GLN A 72 38.22 7.28 -24.57
C GLN A 72 38.29 8.55 -25.43
N LEU A 73 37.37 9.49 -25.23
CA LEU A 73 37.33 10.77 -25.93
C LEU A 73 38.10 11.88 -25.21
N GLY A 74 38.76 11.57 -24.08
CA GLY A 74 39.51 12.53 -23.28
C GLY A 74 38.65 13.44 -22.38
N ILE A 75 37.36 13.15 -22.23
CA ILE A 75 36.45 13.83 -21.31
C ILE A 75 36.61 13.16 -19.94
N LYS A 76 37.18 13.87 -18.96
CA LYS A 76 37.49 13.31 -17.64
C LYS A 76 36.39 13.60 -16.63
N ASN A 77 35.71 14.72 -16.78
CA ASN A 77 34.62 15.11 -15.90
C ASN A 77 33.32 15.35 -16.69
N LEU A 78 32.37 14.43 -16.55
CA LEU A 78 31.04 14.52 -17.16
C LEU A 78 30.18 15.65 -16.58
N GLU A 79 30.52 16.14 -15.39
CA GLU A 79 29.83 17.27 -14.74
C GLU A 79 30.41 18.62 -15.17
N ASN A 80 31.60 18.64 -15.77
CA ASN A 80 32.21 19.86 -16.27
C ASN A 80 31.57 20.26 -17.62
N PRO A 81 30.82 21.37 -17.71
CA PRO A 81 30.14 21.75 -18.94
C PRO A 81 31.10 22.05 -20.10
N GLU A 82 32.30 22.56 -19.83
CA GLU A 82 33.31 22.85 -20.85
C GLU A 82 33.87 21.58 -21.49
N GLU A 83 34.19 20.58 -20.67
CA GLU A 83 34.66 19.28 -21.18
C GLU A 83 33.54 18.53 -21.90
N LEU A 84 32.32 18.56 -21.33
CA LEU A 84 31.17 17.87 -21.89
C LEU A 84 30.77 18.44 -23.27
N GLN A 85 31.04 19.72 -23.56
CA GLN A 85 30.78 20.28 -24.89
C GLN A 85 31.46 19.50 -26.02
N ASN A 86 32.63 18.91 -25.76
CA ASN A 86 33.37 18.14 -26.79
C ASN A 86 32.62 16.87 -27.23
N ILE A 87 31.70 16.36 -26.40
CA ILE A 87 30.89 15.18 -26.76
C ILE A 87 30.02 15.43 -28.01
N ARG A 88 29.68 16.69 -28.31
CA ARG A 88 28.85 17.08 -29.48
C ARG A 88 29.49 16.72 -30.82
N PHE A 89 30.82 16.60 -30.85
CA PHE A 89 31.56 16.22 -32.05
C PHE A 89 31.52 14.71 -32.32
N TYR A 90 30.96 13.92 -31.40
CA TYR A 90 30.88 12.47 -31.48
C TYR A 90 29.41 12.02 -31.41
N PRO A 91 28.69 11.91 -32.54
CA PRO A 91 27.24 11.67 -32.54
C PRO A 91 26.78 10.45 -31.74
N ARG A 92 27.56 9.37 -31.74
CA ARG A 92 27.25 8.16 -30.95
C ARG A 92 27.40 8.38 -29.44
N ALA A 93 28.40 9.16 -29.01
CA ALA A 93 28.58 9.49 -27.60
C ALA A 93 27.53 10.50 -27.13
N LEU A 94 27.14 11.44 -27.99
CA LEU A 94 26.03 12.36 -27.74
C LEU A 94 24.70 11.59 -27.57
N ALA A 95 24.42 10.61 -28.44
CA ALA A 95 23.24 9.77 -28.32
C ALA A 95 23.24 8.99 -26.99
N LEU A 96 24.38 8.39 -26.63
CA LEU A 96 24.53 7.69 -25.35
C LEU A 96 24.28 8.63 -24.14
N LEU A 97 24.80 9.85 -24.16
CA LEU A 97 24.52 10.85 -23.13
C LEU A 97 23.03 11.17 -23.03
N GLN A 98 22.35 11.33 -24.17
CA GLN A 98 20.91 11.61 -24.22
C GLN A 98 20.10 10.42 -23.69
N GLU A 99 20.46 9.19 -24.07
CA GLU A 99 19.83 7.97 -23.58
C GLU A 99 19.99 7.82 -22.06
N THR A 100 21.20 8.03 -21.52
CA THR A 100 21.45 7.99 -20.07
C THR A 100 20.62 9.05 -19.33
N LYS A 101 20.55 10.29 -19.84
CA LYS A 101 19.71 11.34 -19.25
C LYS A 101 18.23 10.98 -19.27
N ALA A 102 17.74 10.47 -20.39
CA ALA A 102 16.36 10.02 -20.53
C ALA A 102 16.02 8.90 -19.54
N GLN A 103 16.95 7.98 -19.28
CA GLN A 103 16.77 6.91 -18.30
C GLN A 103 16.61 7.45 -16.87
N PHE A 104 17.44 8.40 -16.45
CA PHE A 104 17.28 9.05 -15.15
C PHE A 104 15.97 9.83 -15.05
N SER A 105 15.61 10.59 -16.09
CA SER A 105 14.30 11.26 -16.14
C SER A 105 13.14 10.27 -16.06
N ASN A 106 13.27 9.08 -16.66
CA ASN A 106 12.25 8.04 -16.53
C ASN A 106 12.13 7.54 -15.09
N ILE A 107 13.25 7.29 -14.39
CA ILE A 107 13.25 6.89 -12.98
C ILE A 107 12.58 7.95 -12.10
N ASP A 108 12.89 9.23 -12.31
CA ASP A 108 12.27 10.34 -11.59
C ASP A 108 10.77 10.41 -11.86
N ASN A 109 10.36 10.26 -13.13
CA ASN A 109 8.95 10.26 -13.53
C ASN A 109 8.18 9.06 -12.98
N LEU A 110 8.85 7.92 -12.74
CA LEU A 110 8.27 6.78 -12.03
C LEU A 110 8.02 7.09 -10.55
N GLY A 111 8.59 8.17 -10.01
CA GLY A 111 8.42 8.59 -8.62
C GLY A 111 9.20 7.71 -7.66
N TYR A 112 10.33 7.17 -8.13
CA TYR A 112 11.25 6.45 -7.26
C TYR A 112 11.86 7.40 -6.24
N VAL A 113 11.84 6.97 -4.99
CA VAL A 113 12.56 7.62 -3.90
C VAL A 113 13.43 6.55 -3.25
N PRO A 114 14.73 6.82 -3.00
CA PRO A 114 15.56 5.91 -2.24
C PRO A 114 14.95 5.75 -0.85
N MET A 115 14.68 4.52 -0.45
CA MET A 115 14.16 4.24 0.88
C MET A 115 15.33 4.28 1.87
N PRO A 116 15.34 5.20 2.85
CA PRO A 116 16.41 5.23 3.85
C PRO A 116 16.33 3.98 4.75
N GLU A 117 17.47 3.61 5.33
CA GLU A 117 17.56 2.50 6.28
C GLU A 117 16.59 2.75 7.46
N GLY A 118 15.77 1.75 7.79
CA GLY A 118 14.72 1.84 8.82
C GLY A 118 13.34 2.30 8.34
N ALA A 119 13.20 2.94 7.17
CA ALA A 119 11.88 3.39 6.69
C ALA A 119 10.91 2.22 6.39
N TYR A 120 11.43 1.06 6.00
CA TYR A 120 10.62 -0.15 5.86
C TYR A 120 10.09 -0.66 7.21
N GLU A 121 10.93 -0.61 8.24
CA GLU A 121 10.56 -1.03 9.60
C GLU A 121 9.53 -0.09 10.20
N GLU A 122 9.68 1.22 9.98
CA GLU A 122 8.71 2.24 10.36
C GLU A 122 7.37 2.04 9.63
N TRP A 123 7.40 1.77 8.33
CA TRP A 123 6.20 1.45 7.55
C TRP A 123 5.49 0.17 8.07
N LEU A 124 6.24 -0.90 8.37
CA LEU A 124 5.70 -2.11 8.99
C LEU A 124 5.11 -1.84 10.38
N GLY A 125 5.76 -0.99 11.18
CA GLY A 125 5.28 -0.54 12.48
C GLY A 125 3.94 0.19 12.38
N ASN A 126 3.85 1.13 11.44
CA ASN A 126 2.64 1.90 11.17
C ASN A 126 1.48 1.01 10.67
N MET A 127 1.77 0.03 9.80
CA MET A 127 0.77 -0.95 9.34
C MET A 127 0.21 -1.80 10.49
N LYS A 128 1.05 -2.24 11.43
CA LYS A 128 0.59 -2.95 12.64
C LYS A 128 -0.25 -2.04 13.55
N GLY A 129 0.16 -0.79 13.71
CA GLY A 129 -0.59 0.22 14.46
C GLY A 129 -1.99 0.46 13.88
N GLU A 130 -2.06 0.68 12.57
CA GLU A 130 -3.33 0.88 11.86
C GLU A 130 -4.23 -0.35 11.89
N ALA A 131 -3.69 -1.56 11.71
CA ALA A 131 -4.47 -2.79 11.84
C ALA A 131 -5.06 -2.97 13.24
N ASN A 132 -4.30 -2.60 14.29
CA ASN A 132 -4.80 -2.64 15.67
C ASN A 132 -5.85 -1.55 15.93
N ARG A 133 -5.67 -0.35 15.38
CA ARG A 133 -6.67 0.73 15.45
C ARG A 133 -8.00 0.30 14.83
N GLN A 134 -7.97 -0.26 13.62
CA GLN A 134 -9.17 -0.77 12.94
C GLN A 134 -9.87 -1.88 13.72
N LYS A 135 -9.11 -2.83 14.31
CA LYS A 135 -9.70 -3.88 15.16
C LYS A 135 -10.32 -3.32 16.43
N SER A 136 -9.68 -2.33 17.06
CA SER A 136 -10.19 -1.66 18.26
C SER A 136 -11.48 -0.87 17.98
N GLU A 137 -11.52 -0.14 16.87
CA GLU A 137 -12.70 0.59 16.41
C GLU A 137 -13.87 -0.35 16.10
N ALA A 138 -13.60 -1.44 15.37
CA ALA A 138 -14.61 -2.46 15.07
C ALA A 138 -15.14 -3.14 16.35
N LEU A 139 -14.27 -3.42 17.32
CA LEU A 139 -14.67 -3.98 18.61
C LEU A 139 -15.51 -2.98 19.42
N ALA A 140 -15.11 -1.71 19.46
CA ALA A 140 -15.84 -0.65 20.14
C ALA A 140 -17.23 -0.45 19.54
N GLU A 141 -17.35 -0.48 18.20
CA GLU A 141 -18.62 -0.37 17.51
C GLU A 141 -19.54 -1.56 17.80
N ARG A 142 -18.99 -2.78 17.80
CA ARG A 142 -19.72 -3.99 18.17
C ARG A 142 -20.19 -3.96 19.63
N MET A 143 -19.36 -3.44 20.54
CA MET A 143 -19.75 -3.26 21.95
C MET A 143 -20.87 -2.23 22.11
N LYS A 144 -20.85 -1.12 21.37
CA LYS A 144 -21.94 -0.13 21.36
C LYS A 144 -23.27 -0.75 20.90
N GLN A 145 -23.23 -1.54 19.83
CA GLN A 145 -24.41 -2.23 19.30
C GLN A 145 -25.01 -3.20 20.32
N ILE A 146 -24.17 -4.05 20.93
CA ILE A 146 -24.59 -5.00 21.97
C ILE A 146 -25.21 -4.27 23.16
N ASN A 147 -24.60 -3.17 23.61
CA ASN A 147 -25.12 -2.40 24.73
C ASN A 147 -26.48 -1.75 24.40
N ALA A 148 -26.65 -1.23 23.19
CA ALA A 148 -27.92 -0.67 22.73
C ALA A 148 -29.02 -1.74 22.63
N GLU A 149 -28.70 -2.94 22.14
CA GLU A 149 -29.64 -4.07 22.10
C GLU A 149 -30.07 -4.52 23.49
N ASN A 150 -29.11 -4.68 24.41
CA ASN A 150 -29.39 -5.05 25.80
C ASN A 150 -30.27 -3.99 26.51
N GLN A 151 -30.07 -2.71 26.23
CA GLN A 151 -30.93 -1.64 26.75
C GLN A 151 -32.35 -1.72 26.17
N LYS A 152 -32.50 -1.95 24.87
CA LYS A 152 -33.80 -2.15 24.23
C LYS A 152 -34.53 -3.38 24.79
N GLN A 153 -33.82 -4.49 25.00
CA GLN A 153 -34.39 -5.70 25.60
C GLN A 153 -34.86 -5.45 27.04
N LYS A 154 -34.04 -4.78 27.87
CA LYS A 154 -34.44 -4.40 29.24
C LYS A 154 -35.67 -3.50 29.25
N GLN A 155 -35.75 -2.53 28.34
CA GLN A 155 -36.92 -1.66 28.21
C GLN A 155 -38.17 -2.44 27.80
N GLN A 156 -38.06 -3.35 26.82
CA GLN A 156 -39.15 -4.21 26.38
C GLN A 156 -39.62 -5.17 27.50
N GLU A 157 -38.70 -5.76 28.25
CA GLU A 157 -39.02 -6.64 29.37
C GLU A 157 -39.69 -5.88 30.52
N ALA A 158 -39.22 -4.67 30.85
CA ALA A 158 -39.84 -3.79 31.83
C ALA A 158 -41.26 -3.37 31.40
N LEU A 159 -41.46 -3.05 30.12
CA LEU A 159 -42.77 -2.76 29.54
C LEU A 159 -43.73 -3.96 29.64
N ARG A 160 -43.26 -5.17 29.31
CA ARG A 160 -44.08 -6.39 29.44
C ARG A 160 -44.48 -6.67 30.89
N LYS A 161 -43.52 -6.58 31.83
CA LYS A 161 -43.80 -6.75 33.27
C LYS A 161 -44.80 -5.72 33.79
N ALA A 162 -44.67 -4.45 33.41
CA ALA A 162 -45.61 -3.40 33.80
C ALA A 162 -47.03 -3.64 33.23
N GLN A 163 -47.14 -4.14 32.00
CA GLN A 163 -48.43 -4.52 31.42
C GLN A 163 -49.08 -5.72 32.11
N GLU A 164 -48.29 -6.74 32.47
CA GLU A 164 -48.77 -7.90 33.23
C GLU A 164 -49.24 -7.50 34.63
N GLN A 165 -48.53 -6.58 35.29
CA GLN A 165 -48.87 -6.07 36.61
C GLN A 165 -50.18 -5.29 36.60
N LYS A 166 -50.37 -4.39 35.61
CA LYS A 166 -51.64 -3.69 35.38
C LYS A 166 -52.80 -4.65 35.11
N LYS A 167 -52.57 -5.74 34.37
CA LYS A 167 -53.59 -6.78 34.14
C LYS A 167 -53.98 -7.48 35.44
N LYS A 168 -53.01 -7.87 36.28
CA LYS A 168 -53.27 -8.49 37.58
C LYS A 168 -54.01 -7.56 38.54
N GLU A 169 -53.65 -6.28 38.58
CA GLU A 169 -54.33 -5.25 39.39
C GLU A 169 -55.78 -5.01 38.90
N SER A 170 -55.99 -5.00 37.57
CA SER A 170 -57.34 -4.90 36.98
C SER A 170 -58.21 -6.12 37.28
N GLN A 171 -57.63 -7.33 37.31
CA GLN A 171 -58.35 -8.56 37.66
C GLN A 171 -58.70 -8.59 39.15
N GLN A 172 -57.76 -8.25 40.04
CA GLN A 172 -58.02 -8.17 41.48
C GLN A 172 -59.02 -7.08 41.87
N SER A 173 -59.03 -5.94 41.17
CA SER A 173 -60.04 -4.89 41.40
C SER A 173 -61.43 -5.30 40.91
N ASN A 174 -61.52 -6.04 39.81
CA ASN A 174 -62.79 -6.59 39.32
C ASN A 174 -63.35 -7.68 40.24
N GLU A 175 -62.49 -8.56 40.78
CA GLU A 175 -62.89 -9.56 41.80
C GLU A 175 -63.36 -8.91 43.09
N LYS A 176 -62.72 -7.82 43.55
CA LYS A 176 -63.15 -7.05 44.73
C LYS A 176 -64.46 -6.29 44.50
N ALA A 177 -64.73 -5.83 43.28
CA ALA A 177 -66.00 -5.17 42.94
C ALA A 177 -67.19 -6.15 42.86
N GLN A 178 -66.92 -7.45 42.67
CA GLN A 178 -67.94 -8.49 42.51
C GLN A 178 -68.44 -9.09 43.84
N TYR A 179 -67.84 -8.73 44.99
CA TYR A 179 -68.28 -9.18 46.31
C TYR A 179 -68.64 -8.02 47.23
N PHE A 180 -69.90 -7.57 47.14
CA PHE A 180 -70.57 -6.86 48.23
C PHE A 180 -71.56 -7.83 48.88
N PRO A 181 -71.26 -8.41 50.05
CA PRO A 181 -72.25 -9.17 50.78
C PRO A 181 -73.34 -8.21 51.27
N ILE A 182 -74.57 -8.39 50.79
CA ILE A 182 -75.73 -7.70 51.34
C ILE A 182 -75.91 -8.23 52.77
N ASP A 183 -75.73 -7.36 53.77
CA ASP A 183 -75.97 -7.67 55.18
C ASP A 183 -77.49 -7.74 55.43
N PRO A 184 -78.07 -8.89 55.82
CA PRO A 184 -79.49 -9.03 56.06
C PRO A 184 -79.99 -8.38 57.37
N LYS A 185 -79.20 -7.53 58.05
CA LYS A 185 -79.61 -6.88 59.33
C LYS A 185 -80.18 -5.47 59.23
N HIS A 186 -80.40 -4.96 58.02
CA HIS A 186 -81.37 -3.88 57.82
C HIS A 186 -82.45 -4.37 56.86
N LEU A 187 -83.32 -5.23 57.42
CA LEU A 187 -84.59 -5.69 56.88
C LEU A 187 -85.66 -4.61 57.00
#